data_AF-A0A1B6MFN2-F1
#
_entry.id   AF-A0A1B6MFN2-F1
#
_cell.length_a   1.000
_cell.length_b   1.000
_cell.length_c   1.000
_cell.angle_alpha   90.00
_cell.angle_beta   90.00
_cell.angle_gamma   90.00
#
_symmetry.space_group_name_H-M   'P 1'
#
loop_
_entity.id
_entity.type
_entity.pdbx_description
1 polymer ?
#
loop_
_entity_poly.entity_id
_entity_poly.type
_entity_poly.pdbx_seq_one_letter_code
_entity_poly.pdbx_strand_id
1 'polypeptide(L)'
;AYLSVELAGKEAVKLVHAGPNGTQTVLIPASLADGHWHQLAIGVQQDSSVRSYLDCHWISTDILRRDSLDIPEDVDVVIGYLFSGDLEQLVLVADPAAVNQQCSTSQQSSLDPTAIHSAGEKQKHRRTESKDVWYSKKENEIWQDDEDMFEGSGSDLSLEQYELS
;
A
#
# COMPACT_ATOMS: atom_id res chain seq x y z
N ALA A 1 -13.58 18.28 -27.24
CA ALA A 1 -13.57 18.48 -25.78
C ALA A 1 -12.61 17.46 -25.17
N TYR A 2 -12.10 17.68 -23.96
CA TYR A 2 -11.34 16.66 -23.24
C TYR A 2 -11.60 16.74 -21.73
N LEU A 3 -11.39 15.61 -21.07
CA LEU A 3 -11.33 15.50 -19.62
C LEU A 3 -9.91 15.07 -19.24
N SER A 4 -9.27 15.78 -18.30
CA SER A 4 -7.97 15.40 -17.76
C SER A 4 -8.00 15.33 -16.24
N VAL A 5 -7.27 14.36 -15.71
CA VAL A 5 -6.94 14.25 -14.28
C VAL A 5 -5.45 14.56 -14.17
N GLU A 6 -5.12 15.61 -13.42
CA GLU A 6 -3.76 16.14 -13.34
C GLU A 6 -3.37 16.38 -11.89
N LEU A 7 -2.10 16.16 -11.55
CA LEU A 7 -1.57 16.59 -10.26
C LEU A 7 -1.56 18.13 -10.17
N ALA A 8 -2.05 18.67 -9.07
CA ALA A 8 -2.07 20.09 -8.76
C ALA A 8 -1.18 20.38 -7.55
N GLY A 9 0.13 20.20 -7.74
CA GLY A 9 1.11 20.27 -6.66
C GLY A 9 1.14 18.97 -5.83
N LYS A 10 1.52 19.08 -4.55
CA LYS A 10 1.68 17.93 -3.65
C LYS A 10 0.39 17.50 -2.94
N GLU A 11 -0.57 18.43 -2.84
CA GLU A 11 -1.71 18.36 -1.92
C GLU A 11 -3.06 18.28 -2.64
N ALA A 12 -3.06 18.24 -3.97
CA ALA A 12 -4.30 18.21 -4.73
C ALA A 12 -4.15 17.52 -6.08
N VAL A 13 -5.28 17.01 -6.54
CA VAL A 13 -5.53 16.60 -7.93
C VAL A 13 -6.53 17.58 -8.51
N LYS A 14 -6.36 17.96 -9.77
CA LYS A 14 -7.37 18.73 -10.51
C LYS A 14 -8.01 17.88 -11.58
N LEU A 15 -9.33 17.93 -11.64
CA LEU A 15 -10.11 17.41 -12.75
C LEU A 15 -10.42 18.60 -13.66
N VAL A 16 -9.94 18.59 -14.89
CA VAL A 16 -10.16 19.67 -15.86
C VAL A 16 -11.06 19.13 -16.97
N HIS A 17 -12.17 19.80 -17.21
CA HIS A 17 -12.98 19.58 -18.39
C HIS A 17 -12.87 20.81 -19.30
N ALA A 18 -12.44 20.61 -20.54
CA ALA A 18 -12.36 21.65 -21.55
C ALA A 18 -13.32 21.33 -22.70
N GLY A 19 -14.38 22.12 -22.81
CA GLY A 19 -15.43 21.97 -23.82
C GLY A 19 -15.69 23.25 -24.61
N PRO A 20 -16.67 23.21 -25.54
CA PRO A 20 -17.10 24.38 -26.31
C PRO A 20 -17.56 25.55 -25.43
N ASN A 21 -18.10 25.24 -24.25
CA ASN A 21 -18.63 26.20 -23.28
C ASN A 21 -17.55 26.75 -22.31
N GLY A 22 -16.26 26.47 -22.60
CA GLY A 22 -15.12 26.89 -21.80
C GLY A 22 -14.51 25.77 -20.97
N THR A 23 -13.61 26.15 -20.07
CA THR A 23 -12.87 25.23 -19.20
C THR A 23 -13.42 25.29 -17.78
N GLN A 24 -13.68 24.13 -17.19
CA GLN A 24 -14.08 23.98 -15.79
C GLN A 24 -13.07 23.11 -15.08
N THR A 25 -12.84 23.43 -13.81
CA THR A 25 -11.85 22.73 -12.98
C THR A 25 -12.46 22.42 -11.62
N VAL A 26 -12.34 21.16 -11.20
CA VAL A 26 -12.55 20.74 -9.81
C VAL A 26 -11.19 20.53 -9.18
N LEU A 27 -10.99 21.09 -7.98
CA LEU A 27 -9.80 20.83 -7.17
C LEU A 27 -10.17 19.82 -6.08
N ILE A 28 -9.55 18.64 -6.13
CA ILE A 28 -9.75 17.54 -5.19
C ILE A 28 -8.56 17.54 -4.23
N PRO A 29 -8.78 17.80 -2.92
CA PRO A 29 -7.73 17.67 -1.91
C PRO A 29 -7.20 16.23 -1.88
N ALA A 30 -5.90 16.05 -2.12
CA ALA A 30 -5.27 14.74 -2.16
C ALA A 30 -3.75 14.88 -1.98
N SER A 31 -3.24 14.47 -0.82
CA SER A 31 -1.80 14.38 -0.57
C SER A 31 -1.29 13.06 -1.14
N LEU A 32 -0.77 13.09 -2.37
CA LEU A 32 -0.28 11.89 -3.09
C LEU A 32 1.26 11.81 -3.15
N ALA A 33 1.95 12.86 -2.72
CA ALA A 33 3.40 13.00 -2.88
C ALA A 33 4.19 12.63 -1.60
N ASP A 34 3.64 11.76 -0.76
CA ASP A 34 4.22 11.36 0.52
C ASP A 34 5.14 10.11 0.42
N GLY A 35 5.20 9.49 -0.76
CA GLY A 35 6.01 8.31 -1.03
C GLY A 35 5.31 6.97 -0.80
N HIS A 36 4.02 6.96 -0.47
CA HIS A 36 3.21 5.76 -0.32
C HIS A 36 2.29 5.52 -1.52
N TRP A 37 1.79 4.29 -1.63
CA TRP A 37 0.74 3.95 -2.57
C TRP A 37 -0.59 4.52 -2.10
N HIS A 38 -1.29 5.17 -3.02
CA HIS A 38 -2.62 5.70 -2.79
C HIS A 38 -3.62 5.15 -3.80
N GLN A 39 -4.87 5.01 -3.36
CA GLN A 39 -5.98 4.65 -4.21
C GLN A 39 -6.91 5.85 -4.41
N LEU A 40 -6.88 6.43 -5.60
CA LEU A 40 -7.75 7.54 -6.00
C LEU A 40 -8.91 7.02 -6.85
N ALA A 41 -10.14 7.34 -6.45
CA ALA A 41 -11.34 7.04 -7.22
C ALA A 41 -12.14 8.30 -7.50
N ILE A 42 -12.47 8.54 -8.78
CA ILE A 42 -13.24 9.68 -9.24
C ILE A 42 -14.42 9.15 -10.05
N GLY A 43 -15.63 9.52 -9.65
CA GLY A 43 -16.87 9.18 -10.35
C GLY A 43 -17.56 10.45 -10.83
N VAL A 44 -17.97 10.46 -12.10
CA VAL A 44 -18.72 11.59 -12.67
C VAL A 44 -20.14 11.16 -12.99
N GLN A 45 -21.11 11.73 -12.28
CA GLN A 45 -22.52 11.36 -12.33
C GLN A 45 -23.36 12.50 -12.90
N GLN A 46 -24.33 12.17 -13.77
CA GLN A 46 -25.32 13.11 -14.32
C GLN A 46 -24.67 14.38 -14.90
N ASP A 47 -23.54 14.21 -15.61
CA ASP A 47 -22.84 15.24 -16.41
C ASP A 47 -22.43 16.51 -15.65
N SER A 48 -22.42 16.44 -14.32
CA SER A 48 -22.16 17.62 -13.47
C SER A 48 -21.73 17.30 -12.04
N SER A 49 -21.99 16.10 -11.50
CA SER A 49 -21.57 15.76 -10.14
C SER A 49 -20.29 14.94 -10.16
N VAL A 50 -19.25 15.41 -9.48
CA VAL A 50 -17.97 14.71 -9.32
C VAL A 50 -17.87 14.25 -7.88
N ARG A 51 -17.72 12.94 -7.67
CA ARG A 51 -17.48 12.33 -6.36
C ARG A 51 -16.07 11.78 -6.32
N SER A 52 -15.35 12.10 -5.25
CA SER A 52 -13.94 11.75 -5.11
C SER A 52 -13.69 11.01 -3.81
N TYR A 53 -12.90 9.95 -3.90
CA TYR A 53 -12.45 9.15 -2.77
C TYR A 53 -10.93 8.98 -2.84
N LEU A 54 -10.28 9.03 -1.68
CA LEU A 54 -8.86 8.76 -1.52
C LEU A 54 -8.70 7.74 -0.40
N ASP A 55 -7.96 6.67 -0.68
CA ASP A 55 -7.64 5.60 0.29
C ASP A 55 -8.89 5.11 1.02
N CYS A 56 -9.97 4.90 0.27
CA CYS A 56 -11.26 4.44 0.77
C CYS A 56 -12.07 5.40 1.62
N HIS A 57 -11.66 6.66 1.67
CA HIS A 57 -12.39 7.71 2.37
C HIS A 57 -13.00 8.68 1.37
N TRP A 58 -14.25 9.04 1.62
CA TRP A 58 -14.90 10.10 0.87
C TRP A 58 -14.19 11.44 1.14
N ILE A 59 -13.87 12.17 0.06
CA ILE A 59 -13.16 13.45 0.12
C ILE A 59 -14.10 14.61 -0.18
N SER A 60 -14.75 14.58 -1.35
CA SER A 60 -15.62 15.67 -1.79
C SER A 60 -16.73 15.19 -2.71
N THR A 61 -17.78 16.00 -2.78
CA THR A 61 -18.75 15.96 -3.88
C THR A 61 -18.82 17.36 -4.46
N ASP A 62 -18.32 17.53 -5.67
CA ASP A 62 -18.26 18.80 -6.38
C ASP A 62 -19.32 18.84 -7.48
N ILE A 63 -19.87 20.03 -7.72
CA ILE A 63 -20.89 20.26 -8.74
C ILE A 63 -20.33 21.20 -9.79
N LEU A 64 -20.08 20.66 -10.97
CA LEU A 64 -19.80 21.39 -12.19
C LEU A 64 -21.08 22.01 -12.75
N ARG A 65 -20.96 22.94 -13.70
CA ARG A 65 -22.17 23.49 -14.34
C ARG A 65 -22.91 22.37 -15.06
N ARG A 66 -24.25 22.41 -15.09
CA ARG A 66 -25.03 21.43 -15.87
C ARG A 66 -24.61 21.42 -17.33
N ASP A 67 -24.66 20.23 -17.93
CA ASP A 67 -24.28 19.98 -19.33
C ASP A 67 -22.86 20.45 -19.67
N SER A 68 -22.00 20.54 -18.64
CA SER A 68 -20.61 20.91 -18.85
C SER A 68 -19.80 19.74 -19.33
N LEU A 69 -20.10 18.54 -18.86
CA LEU A 69 -19.23 17.39 -19.01
C LEU A 69 -19.60 16.56 -20.23
N ASP A 70 -19.50 17.17 -21.41
CA ASP A 70 -19.64 16.48 -22.68
C ASP A 70 -18.30 15.84 -23.06
N ILE A 71 -18.24 14.50 -23.04
CA ILE A 71 -17.11 13.69 -23.49
C ILE A 71 -17.63 12.80 -24.61
N PRO A 72 -17.12 12.93 -25.85
CA PRO A 72 -17.55 12.10 -26.96
C PRO A 72 -17.38 10.60 -26.68
N GLU A 73 -18.21 9.75 -27.30
CA GLU A 73 -18.10 8.29 -27.14
C GLU A 73 -16.86 7.70 -27.84
N ASP A 74 -16.28 8.43 -28.79
CA ASP A 74 -15.14 8.05 -29.62
C ASP A 74 -13.81 8.68 -29.17
N VAL A 75 -13.59 8.75 -27.86
CA VAL A 75 -12.37 9.37 -27.28
C VAL A 75 -11.21 8.40 -27.10
N ASP A 76 -10.01 8.91 -27.34
CA ASP A 76 -8.76 8.25 -26.95
C ASP A 76 -8.43 8.52 -25.47
N VAL A 77 -7.86 7.52 -24.79
CA VAL A 77 -7.35 7.66 -23.43
C VAL A 77 -5.82 7.79 -23.47
N VAL A 78 -5.31 8.88 -22.92
CA VAL A 78 -3.87 9.14 -22.78
C VAL A 78 -3.49 9.11 -21.30
N ILE A 79 -2.49 8.29 -20.96
CA ILE A 79 -2.01 8.13 -19.58
C ILE A 79 -0.55 8.59 -19.51
N GLY A 80 -0.21 9.31 -18.45
CA GLY A 80 1.19 9.58 -18.11
C GLY A 80 1.85 10.78 -18.80
N TYR A 81 1.08 11.70 -19.40
CA TYR A 81 1.66 12.90 -20.01
C TYR A 81 2.38 13.76 -18.95
N LEU A 82 3.72 13.79 -19.01
CA LEU A 82 4.60 14.47 -18.05
C LEU A 82 4.43 14.00 -16.59
N PHE A 83 3.80 12.86 -16.37
CA PHE A 83 3.68 12.26 -15.05
C PHE A 83 4.99 11.53 -14.70
N SER A 84 5.44 11.70 -13.46
CA SER A 84 6.59 10.98 -12.90
C SER A 84 6.15 10.29 -11.62
N GLY A 85 6.02 8.97 -11.68
CA GLY A 85 5.60 8.12 -10.59
C GLY A 85 5.19 6.75 -11.12
N ASP A 86 4.82 5.87 -10.21
CA ASP A 86 4.30 4.56 -10.56
C ASP A 86 2.77 4.59 -10.54
N LEU A 87 2.15 3.84 -11.46
CA LEU A 87 0.70 3.72 -11.57
C LEU A 87 0.34 2.23 -11.66
N GLU A 88 -0.55 1.79 -10.79
CA GLU A 88 -1.04 0.41 -10.72
C GLU A 88 -2.57 0.40 -10.81
N GLN A 89 -3.13 -0.65 -11.45
CA GLN A 89 -4.57 -0.96 -11.43
C GLN A 89 -5.50 0.20 -11.86
N LEU A 90 -5.21 0.88 -12.97
CA LEU A 90 -6.14 1.85 -13.55
C LEU A 90 -7.34 1.15 -14.20
N VAL A 91 -8.55 1.49 -13.74
CA VAL A 91 -9.81 0.94 -14.24
C VAL A 91 -10.76 2.06 -14.63
N LEU A 92 -11.36 1.96 -15.81
CA LEU A 92 -12.45 2.82 -16.26
C LEU A 92 -13.75 2.01 -16.21
N VAL A 93 -14.75 2.53 -15.49
CA VAL A 93 -16.05 1.87 -15.30
C VAL A 93 -17.16 2.78 -15.80
N ALA A 94 -18.08 2.23 -16.58
CA ALA A 94 -19.20 2.99 -17.14
C ALA A 94 -20.22 3.43 -16.08
N ASP A 95 -20.39 2.64 -15.01
CA ASP A 95 -21.27 3.00 -13.89
C ASP A 95 -20.56 3.96 -12.92
N PRO A 96 -20.96 5.24 -12.82
CA PRO A 96 -20.34 6.18 -11.90
C PRO A 96 -20.62 5.85 -10.43
N ALA A 97 -21.63 5.02 -10.12
CA ALA A 97 -21.87 4.57 -8.75
C ALA A 97 -20.77 3.60 -8.27
N ALA A 98 -20.04 2.94 -9.17
CA ALA A 98 -18.97 2.01 -8.83
C ALA A 98 -17.75 2.68 -8.19
N VAL A 99 -17.68 4.02 -8.17
CA VAL A 99 -16.60 4.78 -7.51
C VAL A 99 -16.44 4.42 -6.03
N ASN A 100 -17.53 4.06 -5.34
CA ASN A 100 -17.50 3.66 -3.93
C ASN A 100 -17.11 2.18 -3.72
N GLN A 101 -17.02 1.39 -4.79
CA GLN A 101 -16.73 -0.05 -4.74
C GLN A 101 -15.24 -0.36 -4.92
N GLN A 102 -14.41 0.68 -5.07
CA GLN A 102 -12.96 0.53 -5.23
C GLN A 102 -12.28 -0.09 -4.00
N CYS A 103 -12.97 -0.09 -2.86
CA CYS A 103 -12.46 -0.58 -1.60
C CYS A 103 -12.82 -2.04 -1.38
N SER A 104 -11.82 -2.91 -1.54
CA SER A 104 -11.85 -4.22 -0.93
C SER A 104 -11.22 -4.16 0.45
N THR A 105 -11.73 -4.92 1.42
CA THR A 105 -11.11 -5.06 2.76
C THR A 105 -9.75 -5.76 2.74
N SER A 106 -9.26 -6.14 1.57
CA SER A 106 -7.99 -6.83 1.39
C SER A 106 -7.17 -6.02 0.39
N GLN A 107 -6.26 -5.19 0.90
CA GLN A 107 -5.21 -4.58 0.06
C GLN A 107 -4.45 -5.72 -0.64
N GLN A 108 -4.81 -6.02 -1.89
CA GLN A 108 -3.98 -6.85 -2.73
C GLN A 108 -2.95 -5.92 -3.36
N SER A 109 -1.86 -5.69 -2.63
CA SER A 109 -0.61 -5.43 -3.34
C SER A 109 -0.41 -6.61 -4.29
N SER A 110 -0.22 -6.34 -5.57
CA SER A 110 0.11 -7.38 -6.52
C SER A 110 1.54 -7.85 -6.23
N LEU A 111 1.71 -8.67 -5.19
CA LEU A 111 2.94 -9.38 -4.97
C LEU A 111 3.16 -10.28 -6.18
N ASP A 112 4.26 -10.03 -6.89
CA ASP A 112 4.75 -10.91 -7.95
C ASP A 112 4.79 -12.35 -7.43
N PRO A 113 4.04 -13.30 -8.03
CA PRO A 113 4.03 -14.70 -7.62
C PRO A 113 5.43 -15.34 -7.63
N THR A 114 6.39 -14.75 -8.36
CA THR A 114 7.76 -15.26 -8.44
C THR A 114 8.65 -14.80 -7.27
N ALA A 115 8.25 -13.79 -6.48
CA ALA A 115 9.02 -13.31 -5.34
C ALA A 115 8.97 -14.23 -4.10
N ILE A 116 8.05 -15.20 -4.06
CA ILE A 116 7.88 -16.10 -2.91
C ILE A 116 8.91 -17.25 -2.92
N HIS A 117 9.58 -17.51 -4.05
CA HIS A 117 10.48 -18.66 -4.19
C HIS A 117 11.94 -18.43 -3.76
N SER A 118 12.32 -17.23 -3.32
CA SER A 118 13.72 -16.89 -2.99
C SER A 118 13.97 -16.52 -1.52
N ALA A 119 12.94 -16.57 -0.65
CA ALA A 119 13.12 -16.41 0.79
C ALA A 119 13.44 -17.76 1.44
N GLY A 120 14.75 -17.99 1.67
CA GLY A 120 15.32 -19.24 2.15
C GLY A 120 14.67 -19.86 3.39
N GLU A 121 14.47 -21.16 3.27
CA GLU A 121 14.08 -22.11 4.30
C GLU A 121 15.19 -22.21 5.37
N LYS A 122 15.24 -21.27 6.32
CA LYS A 122 15.93 -21.44 7.61
C LYS A 122 14.88 -21.74 8.67
N GLN A 123 14.39 -22.97 8.67
CA GLN A 123 13.47 -23.44 9.70
C GLN A 123 14.22 -23.66 11.02
N LYS A 124 13.91 -22.77 11.95
CA LYS A 124 14.39 -22.63 13.32
C LYS A 124 13.98 -23.86 14.16
N HIS A 125 14.97 -24.44 14.84
CA HIS A 125 14.90 -25.31 16.03
C HIS A 125 13.53 -25.92 16.41
N ARG A 126 13.38 -27.23 16.17
CA ARG A 126 12.36 -28.06 16.84
C ARG A 126 12.94 -28.65 18.12
N ARG A 127 12.64 -28.01 19.25
CA ARG A 127 12.82 -28.58 20.60
C ARG A 127 11.75 -29.65 20.81
N THR A 128 12.10 -30.91 20.67
CA THR A 128 11.27 -32.04 21.12
C THR A 128 11.51 -32.24 22.61
N GLU A 129 10.48 -32.04 23.43
CA GLU A 129 10.00 -33.02 24.42
C GLU A 129 8.90 -32.41 25.30
N SER A 130 7.68 -32.94 25.18
CA SER A 130 6.69 -32.91 26.25
C SER A 130 5.93 -34.23 26.17
N LYS A 131 6.38 -35.18 27.00
CA LYS A 131 5.58 -36.31 27.43
C LYS A 131 5.01 -35.94 28.80
N ASP A 132 3.79 -35.42 28.80
CA ASP A 132 2.95 -35.50 29.98
C ASP A 132 2.29 -36.87 29.97
N VAL A 133 2.47 -37.67 31.04
CA VAL A 133 1.51 -38.66 31.58
C VAL A 133 2.19 -39.53 32.67
N TRP A 134 1.83 -39.20 33.91
CA TRP A 134 1.71 -39.98 35.15
C TRP A 134 2.94 -40.68 35.79
N TYR A 135 3.29 -40.23 37.01
CA TYR A 135 3.23 -41.07 38.21
C TYR A 135 3.17 -40.19 39.48
N SER A 136 2.16 -40.47 40.33
CA SER A 136 2.05 -39.93 41.68
C SER A 136 2.85 -40.82 42.63
N LYS A 137 3.75 -40.25 43.42
CA LYS A 137 4.11 -40.80 44.73
C LYS A 137 4.61 -39.72 45.68
N LYS A 138 4.08 -39.79 46.89
CA LYS A 138 4.31 -38.97 48.08
C LYS A 138 5.73 -39.15 48.66
N GLU A 139 6.04 -38.17 49.52
CA GLU A 139 6.90 -38.18 50.71
C GLU A 139 8.30 -37.55 50.60
N ASN A 140 8.44 -36.46 51.38
CA ASN A 140 9.58 -36.00 52.18
C ASN A 140 10.98 -36.39 51.74
N GLU A 141 11.82 -35.38 51.43
CA GLU A 141 13.09 -35.17 52.12
C GLU A 141 13.70 -33.80 51.76
N ILE A 142 14.14 -33.09 52.80
CA ILE A 142 14.99 -31.90 52.79
C ILE A 142 16.43 -32.37 52.55
N TRP A 143 17.17 -31.77 51.60
CA TRP A 143 18.61 -31.50 51.71
C TRP A 143 19.02 -30.31 50.82
N GLN A 144 19.95 -29.53 51.37
CA GLN A 144 20.64 -28.35 50.82
C GLN A 144 21.89 -28.74 50.02
N ASP A 145 22.49 -27.73 49.37
CA ASP A 145 23.90 -27.63 48.90
C ASP A 145 24.21 -28.37 47.57
N ASP A 146 25.05 -27.91 46.63
CA ASP A 146 26.21 -27.02 46.65
C ASP A 146 26.43 -26.28 45.31
N GLU A 147 27.29 -25.26 45.38
CA GLU A 147 27.93 -24.54 44.29
C GLU A 147 28.73 -25.45 43.34
N ASP A 148 28.84 -25.08 42.05
CA ASP A 148 29.98 -25.48 41.22
C ASP A 148 30.28 -24.46 40.13
N MET A 149 31.48 -23.90 40.25
CA MET A 149 32.19 -23.08 39.27
C MET A 149 32.41 -23.84 37.94
N PHE A 150 32.44 -23.10 36.83
CA PHE A 150 33.33 -23.48 35.73
C PHE A 150 33.98 -22.25 35.10
N GLU A 151 35.28 -22.08 35.41
CA GLU A 151 36.23 -21.26 34.67
C GLU A 151 36.61 -21.95 33.35
N GLY A 152 36.86 -21.17 32.30
CA GLY A 152 37.34 -21.70 31.02
C GLY A 152 37.77 -20.62 30.04
N SER A 153 38.95 -20.06 30.31
CA SER A 153 39.72 -19.13 29.48
C SER A 153 40.23 -19.78 28.18
N GLY A 154 40.47 -18.99 27.12
CA GLY A 154 41.25 -19.46 25.96
C GLY A 154 41.11 -18.62 24.69
N SER A 155 41.97 -17.61 24.58
CA SER A 155 42.25 -16.73 23.42
C SER A 155 42.80 -17.46 22.18
N ASP A 156 42.56 -16.90 20.98
CA ASP A 156 43.65 -16.63 20.04
C ASP A 156 43.33 -15.48 19.06
N LEU A 157 44.36 -14.68 18.76
CA LEU A 157 44.41 -13.46 17.97
C LEU A 157 45.25 -13.70 16.71
N SER A 158 44.80 -13.20 15.56
CA SER A 158 45.63 -12.61 14.48
C SER A 158 44.67 -12.07 13.42
N LEU A 159 44.41 -10.76 13.31
CA LEU A 159 45.20 -9.69 12.67
C LEU A 159 45.78 -10.07 11.31
N GLU A 160 45.15 -9.54 10.25
CA GLU A 160 45.89 -8.80 9.22
C GLU A 160 44.98 -7.70 8.65
N GLN A 161 45.39 -6.46 8.92
CA GLN A 161 44.99 -5.22 8.27
C GLN A 161 45.94 -5.01 7.08
N TYR A 162 45.44 -4.57 5.92
CA TYR A 162 46.17 -3.65 5.06
C TYR A 162 45.23 -2.74 4.26
N GLU A 163 45.72 -1.52 4.05
CA GLU A 163 45.04 -0.25 3.79
C GLU A 163 44.79 0.13 2.31
N LEU A 164 43.78 1.01 2.16
CA LEU A 164 43.70 2.27 1.38
C LEU A 164 44.25 2.39 -0.06
N SER A 165 43.38 2.84 -0.96
CA SER A 165 43.50 4.09 -1.74
C SER A 165 42.13 4.57 -2.20
#